data_AF-A0A175VZH0-F1
#
_entry.id   AF-A0A175VZH0-F1
#
_cell.length_a   1.000
_cell.length_b   1.000
_cell.length_c   1.000
_cell.angle_alpha   90.00
_cell.angle_beta   90.00
_cell.angle_gamma   90.00
#
_symmetry.space_group_name_H-M   'P 1'
#
loop_
_entity.id
_entity.type
_entity.pdbx_description
1 polymer ?
#
loop_
_entity_poly.entity_id
_entity_poly.type
_entity_poly.pdbx_seq_one_letter_code
_entity_poly.pdbx_strand_id
1 'polypeptide(L)'
;MEVWAQTGPESASRITNSIKEAMKATTYNATVTQDVEFIKRLPGGRMGVDIAMCDEKIFSLFDYYCNPSTVFPSPAASQIVTDIELPALIVRGGRQIPESMFRPLFRAMHQVVVEGDDYGHGQASDTLAKAQDFAAIFRDAGSLVEAGAMVAEALKIRLCKILGLDTADKTIHDRMDSFGVDSLIALELRNWLAKEVRAHLAMYEILGDVELIDTGLTAARKSEFRQAGWDSAK
;
A
#
# COMPACT_ATOMS: atom_id res chain seq x y z
N MET A 1 -11.61 24.57 -23.67
CA MET A 1 -10.95 25.76 -23.07
C MET A 1 -11.56 27.07 -23.52
N GLU A 2 -12.04 27.22 -24.76
CA GLU A 2 -12.74 28.47 -25.19
C GLU A 2 -13.93 28.83 -24.29
N VAL A 3 -14.71 27.85 -23.81
CA VAL A 3 -15.84 28.09 -22.89
C VAL A 3 -15.39 28.43 -21.46
N TRP A 4 -14.24 27.88 -21.02
CA TRP A 4 -13.70 28.11 -19.67
C TRP A 4 -13.02 29.48 -19.58
N ALA A 5 -12.35 29.92 -20.66
CA ALA A 5 -11.80 31.26 -20.81
C ALA A 5 -12.89 32.36 -20.85
N GLN A 6 -14.11 32.02 -21.32
CA GLN A 6 -15.25 32.95 -21.34
C GLN A 6 -15.94 33.13 -19.98
N THR A 7 -15.78 32.19 -19.04
CA THR A 7 -16.56 32.15 -17.79
C THR A 7 -15.81 32.65 -16.56
N GLY A 8 -14.57 33.08 -16.73
CA GLY A 8 -13.79 33.77 -15.70
C GLY A 8 -13.17 32.84 -14.64
N PRO A 9 -12.12 33.32 -13.96
CA PRO A 9 -11.34 32.56 -12.97
C PRO A 9 -12.12 32.19 -11.69
N GLU A 10 -13.38 32.63 -11.54
CA GLU A 10 -14.26 32.25 -10.43
C GLU A 10 -15.14 31.03 -10.73
N SER A 11 -15.01 30.42 -11.92
CA SER A 11 -15.75 29.21 -12.27
C SER A 11 -15.18 27.99 -11.53
N ALA A 12 -15.87 27.57 -10.47
CA ALA A 12 -15.53 26.39 -9.66
C ALA A 12 -15.17 25.19 -10.56
N SER A 13 -13.96 24.67 -10.37
CA SER A 13 -13.45 23.46 -11.00
C SER A 13 -14.44 22.32 -10.80
N ARG A 14 -15.12 21.93 -11.88
CA ARG A 14 -16.10 20.84 -11.86
C ARG A 14 -15.34 19.53 -12.05
N ILE A 15 -15.45 18.62 -11.07
CA ILE A 15 -14.96 17.25 -11.21
C ILE A 15 -15.55 16.67 -12.50
N THR A 16 -14.69 16.40 -13.49
CA THR A 16 -15.11 15.97 -14.83
C THR A 16 -15.44 14.49 -14.91
N ASN A 17 -14.93 13.69 -13.97
CA ASN A 17 -15.16 12.24 -13.92
C ASN A 17 -15.85 11.87 -12.62
N SER A 18 -17.01 11.24 -12.70
CA SER A 18 -17.61 10.56 -11.54
C SER A 18 -16.70 9.41 -11.07
N ILE A 19 -16.77 9.02 -9.79
CA ILE A 19 -16.07 7.82 -9.26
C ILE A 19 -16.35 6.61 -10.15
N LYS A 20 -17.59 6.47 -10.63
CA LYS A 20 -18.03 5.39 -11.51
C LYS A 20 -17.31 5.39 -12.87
N GLU A 21 -16.96 6.56 -13.41
CA GLU A 21 -16.21 6.69 -14.66
C GLU A 21 -14.72 6.44 -14.44
N ALA A 22 -14.15 6.95 -13.35
CA ALA A 22 -12.77 6.65 -12.96
C ALA A 22 -12.56 5.14 -12.78
N MET A 23 -13.53 4.44 -12.20
CA MET A 23 -13.50 2.98 -12.02
C MET A 23 -13.56 2.16 -13.32
N LYS A 24 -14.02 2.74 -14.43
CA LYS A 24 -14.11 2.05 -15.73
C LYS A 24 -12.88 2.26 -16.62
N ALA A 25 -11.95 3.12 -16.22
CA ALA A 25 -10.75 3.39 -17.00
C ALA A 25 -9.85 2.14 -17.00
N THR A 26 -9.74 1.49 -18.16
CA THR A 26 -8.79 0.40 -18.42
C THR A 26 -7.37 0.89 -18.70
N THR A 27 -7.18 2.21 -18.75
CA THR A 27 -5.91 2.91 -18.92
C THR A 27 -5.58 3.65 -17.62
N TYR A 28 -4.31 3.67 -17.22
CA TYR A 28 -3.84 4.42 -16.05
C TYR A 28 -4.09 5.91 -16.26
N ASN A 29 -5.25 6.39 -15.79
CA ASN A 29 -5.55 7.82 -15.72
C ASN A 29 -5.11 8.29 -14.33
N ALA A 30 -3.87 8.76 -14.22
CA ALA A 30 -3.46 9.57 -13.08
C ALA A 30 -4.49 10.70 -12.94
N THR A 31 -5.29 10.65 -11.88
CA THR A 31 -6.33 11.65 -11.65
C THR A 31 -5.71 12.71 -10.77
N VAL A 32 -5.55 13.92 -11.31
CA VAL A 32 -5.22 15.10 -10.49
C VAL A 32 -6.34 15.27 -9.48
N THR A 33 -6.02 15.15 -8.20
CA THR A 33 -6.99 15.34 -7.11
C THR A 33 -6.35 16.17 -6.00
N GLN A 34 -7.06 17.21 -5.60
CA GLN A 34 -6.74 18.02 -4.42
C GLN A 34 -7.30 17.36 -3.15
N ASP A 35 -8.32 16.51 -3.29
CA ASP A 35 -9.04 15.93 -2.18
C ASP A 35 -8.36 14.63 -1.70
N VAL A 36 -7.77 14.70 -0.51
CA VAL A 36 -7.14 13.55 0.18
C VAL A 36 -8.19 12.50 0.57
N GLU A 37 -9.41 12.93 0.95
CA GLU A 37 -10.51 12.01 1.28
C GLU A 37 -11.03 11.29 0.03
N PHE A 38 -10.99 11.95 -1.13
CA PHE A 38 -11.23 11.27 -2.40
C PHE A 38 -10.20 10.17 -2.66
N ILE A 39 -8.90 10.45 -2.45
CA ILE A 39 -7.83 9.43 -2.59
C ILE A 39 -8.10 8.24 -1.67
N LYS A 40 -8.43 8.48 -0.40
CA LYS A 40 -8.71 7.43 0.59
C LYS A 40 -9.91 6.55 0.23
N ARG A 41 -10.91 7.09 -0.47
CA ARG A 41 -12.16 6.38 -0.82
C ARG A 41 -12.06 5.53 -2.09
N LEU A 42 -10.95 5.60 -2.83
CA LEU A 42 -10.79 4.82 -4.05
C LEU A 42 -10.51 3.36 -3.72
N PRO A 43 -11.37 2.41 -4.16
CA PRO A 43 -11.23 1.00 -3.80
C PRO A 43 -9.94 0.42 -4.40
N GLY A 44 -9.12 -0.22 -3.55
CA GLY A 44 -7.82 -0.79 -3.92
C GLY A 44 -6.60 0.10 -3.62
N GLY A 45 -6.77 1.21 -2.88
CA GLY A 45 -5.67 2.05 -2.40
C GLY A 45 -4.61 2.28 -3.47
N ARG A 46 -4.97 2.96 -4.56
CA ARG A 46 -4.17 3.15 -5.79
C ARG A 46 -2.67 3.00 -5.59
N MET A 47 -2.14 1.81 -5.90
CA MET A 47 -0.70 1.46 -5.81
C MET A 47 0.02 1.99 -4.55
N GLY A 48 -0.68 2.34 -3.45
CA GLY A 48 -0.15 3.02 -2.26
C GLY A 48 0.68 4.30 -2.48
N VAL A 49 0.61 4.92 -3.66
CA VAL A 49 1.62 5.91 -4.12
C VAL A 49 1.04 7.22 -4.62
N ASP A 50 -0.27 7.31 -4.76
CA ASP A 50 -0.92 8.53 -5.22
C ASP A 50 -0.87 9.61 -4.12
N ILE A 51 -0.28 10.76 -4.43
CA ILE A 51 -0.16 11.91 -3.51
C ILE A 51 -1.16 13.01 -3.91
N ALA A 52 -1.83 13.63 -2.95
CA ALA A 52 -2.66 14.81 -3.23
C ALA A 52 -1.79 15.99 -3.69
N MET A 53 -2.24 16.69 -4.72
CA MET A 53 -1.57 17.91 -5.19
C MET A 53 -2.05 19.12 -4.40
N CYS A 54 -1.12 19.96 -3.95
CA CYS A 54 -1.45 21.30 -3.51
C CYS A 54 -1.75 22.22 -4.72
N ASP A 55 -2.51 23.27 -4.46
CA ASP A 55 -2.92 24.27 -5.45
C ASP A 55 -1.73 24.88 -6.18
N GLU A 56 -0.64 25.15 -5.46
CA GLU A 56 0.61 25.69 -6.00
C GLU A 56 1.17 24.82 -7.13
N LYS A 57 1.18 23.49 -6.94
CA LYS A 57 1.64 22.56 -7.97
C LYS A 57 0.68 22.52 -9.14
N ILE A 58 -0.63 22.50 -8.89
CA ILE A 58 -1.63 22.52 -9.96
C ILE A 58 -1.51 23.80 -10.80
N PHE A 59 -1.37 24.95 -10.16
CA PHE A 59 -1.15 26.22 -10.85
C PHE A 59 0.15 26.22 -11.63
N SER A 60 1.23 25.66 -11.09
CA SER A 60 2.48 25.52 -11.85
C SER A 60 2.34 24.66 -13.12
N LEU A 61 1.49 23.63 -13.09
CA LEU A 61 1.16 22.85 -14.29
C LEU A 61 0.41 23.72 -15.31
N PHE A 62 -0.58 24.49 -14.87
CA PHE A 62 -1.29 25.39 -15.77
C PHE A 62 -0.37 26.45 -16.36
N ASP A 63 0.50 27.07 -15.55
CA ASP A 63 1.45 28.07 -16.02
C ASP A 63 2.37 27.51 -17.10
N TYR A 64 2.85 26.27 -16.95
CA TYR A 64 3.74 25.66 -17.95
C TYR A 64 2.99 25.21 -19.22
N TYR A 65 1.87 24.48 -19.06
CA TYR A 65 1.14 23.86 -20.18
C TYR A 65 0.20 24.82 -20.91
N CYS A 66 -0.21 25.92 -20.27
CA CYS A 66 -1.01 26.97 -20.89
C CYS A 66 -0.17 28.17 -21.36
N ASN A 67 1.15 28.17 -21.17
CA ASN A 67 2.00 29.22 -21.72
C ASN A 67 2.04 29.11 -23.26
N PRO A 68 1.59 30.14 -24.00
CA PRO A 68 1.52 30.10 -25.47
C PRO A 68 2.90 30.04 -26.14
N SER A 69 3.96 30.34 -25.39
CA SER A 69 5.35 30.22 -25.87
C SER A 69 5.90 28.80 -25.74
N THR A 70 5.22 27.91 -25.00
CA THR A 70 5.63 26.52 -24.85
C THR A 70 5.17 25.70 -26.05
N VAL A 71 6.11 25.19 -26.84
CA VAL A 71 5.83 24.34 -28.02
C VAL A 71 6.05 22.88 -27.65
N PHE A 72 5.00 22.07 -27.77
CA PHE A 72 5.09 20.63 -27.56
C PHE A 72 5.30 19.89 -28.89
N PRO A 73 6.24 18.93 -28.96
CA PRO A 73 6.54 18.22 -30.20
C PRO A 73 5.43 17.26 -30.63
N SER A 74 4.55 16.86 -29.71
CA SER A 74 3.37 16.03 -29.99
C SER A 74 2.34 16.13 -28.86
N PRO A 75 1.07 15.77 -29.09
CA PRO A 75 0.07 15.69 -28.02
C PRO A 75 0.45 14.72 -26.89
N ALA A 76 1.23 13.67 -27.19
CA ALA A 76 1.72 12.73 -26.19
C ALA A 76 2.77 13.38 -25.25
N ALA A 77 3.58 14.32 -25.77
CA ALA A 77 4.51 15.10 -24.96
C ALA A 77 3.78 16.11 -24.04
N SER A 78 2.48 16.32 -24.26
CA SER A 78 1.62 17.12 -23.39
C SER A 78 0.87 16.29 -22.34
N GLN A 79 1.09 14.97 -22.28
CA GLN A 79 0.52 14.09 -21.26
C GLN A 79 1.47 13.97 -20.08
N ILE A 80 1.02 14.45 -18.92
CA ILE A 80 1.80 14.42 -17.69
C ILE A 80 1.29 13.27 -16.84
N VAL A 81 2.22 12.51 -16.29
CA VAL A 81 1.94 11.62 -15.18
C VAL A 81 2.44 12.32 -13.92
N THR A 82 1.51 12.75 -13.08
CA THR A 82 1.80 13.35 -11.78
C THR A 82 1.47 12.38 -10.66
N ASP A 83 1.84 12.75 -9.43
CA ASP A 83 1.34 12.15 -8.21
C ASP A 83 1.74 10.70 -7.94
N ILE A 84 2.71 10.16 -8.66
CA ILE A 84 3.30 8.87 -8.31
C ILE A 84 4.48 9.11 -7.37
N GLU A 85 4.34 8.69 -6.11
CA GLU A 85 5.43 8.72 -5.15
C GLU A 85 6.62 7.86 -5.60
N LEU A 86 7.83 8.40 -5.49
CA LEU A 86 9.05 7.67 -5.83
C LEU A 86 9.24 6.47 -4.89
N PRO A 87 9.68 5.30 -5.41
CA PRO A 87 10.02 4.13 -4.59
C PRO A 87 10.89 4.47 -3.37
N ALA A 88 11.89 5.33 -3.55
CA ALA A 88 12.79 5.80 -2.49
C ALA A 88 12.04 6.53 -1.36
N LEU A 89 11.06 7.38 -1.71
CA LEU A 89 10.24 8.12 -0.73
C LEU A 89 9.26 7.21 0.01
N ILE A 90 8.67 6.23 -0.67
CA ILE A 90 7.82 5.21 -0.05
C ILE A 90 8.61 4.47 1.04
N VAL A 91 9.81 3.98 0.70
CA VAL A 91 10.68 3.26 1.62
C VAL A 91 11.11 4.17 2.77
N ARG A 92 11.50 5.42 2.50
CA ARG A 92 11.85 6.42 3.52
C ARG A 92 10.71 6.68 4.49
N GLY A 93 9.46 6.62 4.04
CA GLY A 93 8.27 6.72 4.88
C GLY A 93 7.90 5.43 5.61
N GLY A 94 8.75 4.40 5.62
CA GLY A 94 8.49 3.10 6.25
C GLY A 94 7.43 2.25 5.54
N ARG A 95 6.96 2.68 4.36
CA ARG A 95 5.96 1.96 3.56
C ARG A 95 6.64 0.92 2.65
N GLN A 96 5.91 -0.14 2.32
CA GLN A 96 6.41 -1.16 1.39
C GLN A 96 6.08 -0.68 -0.03
N ILE A 97 7.04 -0.74 -0.95
CA ILE A 97 6.81 -0.42 -2.35
C ILE A 97 5.75 -1.39 -2.90
N PRO A 98 4.64 -0.91 -3.47
CA PRO A 98 3.58 -1.81 -3.90
C PRO A 98 3.99 -2.63 -5.13
N GLU A 99 3.48 -3.87 -5.22
CA GLU A 99 3.98 -4.88 -6.15
C GLU A 99 3.89 -4.45 -7.63
N SER A 100 2.88 -3.66 -7.97
CA SER A 100 2.71 -3.08 -9.31
C SER A 100 3.85 -2.15 -9.73
N MET A 101 4.56 -1.54 -8.77
CA MET A 101 5.69 -0.65 -9.02
C MET A 101 6.99 -1.40 -9.34
N PHE A 102 7.00 -2.73 -9.25
CA PHE A 102 8.09 -3.58 -9.77
C PHE A 102 7.90 -3.97 -11.24
N ARG A 103 6.80 -3.54 -11.88
CA ARG A 103 6.61 -3.74 -13.32
C ARG A 103 7.65 -2.94 -14.11
N PRO A 104 8.08 -3.41 -15.31
CA PRO A 104 9.05 -2.69 -16.14
C PRO A 104 8.70 -1.23 -16.42
N LEU A 105 7.41 -0.89 -16.44
CA LEU A 105 6.88 0.47 -16.61
C LEU A 105 7.46 1.48 -15.59
N PHE A 106 7.71 1.04 -14.35
CA PHE A 106 8.16 1.91 -13.26
C PHE A 106 9.67 1.79 -12.99
N ARG A 107 10.41 1.03 -13.81
CA ARG A 107 11.83 0.74 -13.59
C ARG A 107 12.68 2.01 -13.43
N ALA A 108 12.38 3.04 -14.21
CA ALA A 108 13.11 4.32 -14.15
C ALA A 108 12.95 5.02 -12.80
N MET A 109 11.79 4.89 -12.13
CA MET A 109 11.55 5.51 -10.83
C MET A 109 12.43 4.93 -9.72
N HIS A 110 12.83 3.66 -9.84
CA HIS A 110 13.75 3.01 -8.88
C HIS A 110 15.19 3.51 -9.02
N GLN A 111 15.51 4.27 -10.07
CA GLN A 111 16.84 4.82 -10.31
C GLN A 111 16.94 6.30 -9.90
N VAL A 112 15.84 6.94 -9.52
CA VAL A 112 15.82 8.34 -9.09
C VAL A 112 16.40 8.44 -7.68
N VAL A 113 17.53 9.12 -7.55
CA VAL A 113 18.13 9.47 -6.25
C VAL A 113 17.47 10.73 -5.73
N VAL A 114 17.05 10.72 -4.46
CA VAL A 114 16.46 11.90 -3.81
C VAL A 114 17.61 12.68 -3.16
N GLU A 115 17.78 13.95 -3.54
CA GLU A 115 18.80 14.82 -2.93
C GLU A 115 18.58 14.93 -1.41
N GLY A 116 19.63 14.59 -0.64
CA GLY A 116 19.56 14.41 0.82
C GLY A 116 20.03 13.04 1.31
N ASP A 117 20.33 12.10 0.41
CA ASP A 117 20.81 10.73 0.71
C ASP A 117 22.31 10.62 1.10
N ASP A 118 22.94 11.70 1.57
CA ASP A 118 24.37 11.72 1.97
C ASP A 118 24.61 11.32 3.45
N TYR A 119 23.79 10.41 3.98
CA TYR A 119 24.02 9.79 5.29
C TYR A 119 24.17 8.27 5.14
N GLY A 120 25.43 7.83 5.23
CA GLY A 120 25.80 6.43 5.24
C GLY A 120 25.19 5.64 6.40
N HIS A 121 25.00 4.34 6.17
CA HIS A 121 24.96 3.26 7.16
C HIS A 121 24.52 3.61 8.60
N GLY A 122 23.41 4.34 8.74
CA GLY A 122 22.76 4.62 10.02
C GLY A 122 21.77 3.52 10.33
N GLN A 123 22.07 2.73 11.36
CA GLN A 123 21.21 1.70 11.94
C GLN A 123 19.84 2.28 12.35
N ALA A 124 18.87 2.27 11.43
CA ALA A 124 17.45 2.38 11.73
C ALA A 124 16.81 1.03 11.38
N SER A 125 16.92 0.09 12.33
CA SER A 125 16.29 -1.23 12.38
C SER A 125 16.29 -2.03 11.06
N ASP A 126 17.40 -2.73 10.81
CA ASP A 126 17.57 -3.81 9.83
C ASP A 126 16.71 -5.08 10.14
N THR A 127 15.51 -4.88 10.70
CA THR A 127 14.60 -5.95 11.15
C THR A 127 13.17 -5.82 10.58
N LEU A 128 12.77 -4.66 10.04
CA LEU A 128 11.36 -4.39 9.66
C LEU A 128 11.05 -4.44 8.16
N ALA A 129 12.07 -4.57 7.30
CA ALA A 129 11.91 -4.66 5.84
C ALA A 129 12.60 -5.88 5.20
N LYS A 130 13.23 -6.76 6.00
CA LYS A 130 13.54 -8.11 5.50
C LYS A 130 12.21 -8.80 5.31
N ALA A 131 11.89 -9.19 4.08
CA ALA A 131 10.85 -10.18 3.83
C ALA A 131 11.06 -11.29 4.87
N GLN A 132 10.12 -11.41 5.81
CA GLN A 132 10.23 -12.40 6.87
C GLN A 132 10.29 -13.75 6.17
N ASP A 133 11.42 -14.42 6.27
CA ASP A 133 11.56 -15.77 5.75
C ASP A 133 10.77 -16.69 6.68
N PHE A 134 9.47 -16.83 6.41
CA PHE A 134 8.60 -17.71 7.18
C PHE A 134 9.08 -19.15 7.14
N ALA A 135 9.81 -19.58 6.10
CA ALA A 135 10.40 -20.91 6.06
C ALA A 135 11.51 -21.09 7.10
N ALA A 136 12.30 -20.04 7.39
CA ALA A 136 13.27 -20.05 8.47
C ALA A 136 12.58 -19.94 9.84
N ILE A 137 11.63 -19.01 9.98
CA ILE A 137 10.86 -18.81 11.23
C ILE A 137 10.17 -20.11 11.67
N PHE A 138 9.50 -20.80 10.74
CA PHE A 138 8.82 -22.05 11.04
C PHE A 138 9.78 -23.19 11.36
N ARG A 139 10.99 -23.18 10.80
CA ARG A 139 12.04 -24.17 11.08
C ARG A 139 12.62 -24.00 12.48
N ASP A 140 12.75 -22.76 12.94
CA ASP A 140 13.34 -22.44 14.24
C ASP A 140 12.30 -22.47 15.37
N ALA A 141 11.00 -22.38 15.03
CA ALA A 141 9.91 -22.52 15.99
C ALA A 141 9.88 -23.93 16.63
N GLY A 142 9.90 -24.01 17.95
CA GLY A 142 9.84 -25.26 18.71
C GLY A 142 8.45 -25.86 18.82
N SER A 143 7.39 -25.10 18.53
CA SER A 143 6.00 -25.57 18.59
C SER A 143 5.07 -24.85 17.62
N LEU A 144 3.90 -25.45 17.35
CA LEU A 144 2.83 -24.82 16.58
C LEU A 144 2.37 -23.50 17.22
N VAL A 145 2.34 -23.44 18.56
CA VAL A 145 1.92 -22.25 19.31
C VAL A 145 2.91 -21.11 19.09
N GLU A 146 4.20 -21.40 19.18
CA GLU A 146 5.27 -20.44 18.93
C GLU A 146 5.25 -19.92 17.49
N ALA A 147 5.13 -20.83 16.51
CA ALA A 147 4.99 -20.43 15.11
C ALA A 147 3.75 -19.57 14.87
N GLY A 148 2.61 -19.93 15.47
CA GLY A 148 1.37 -19.16 15.38
C GLY A 148 1.50 -17.76 15.98
N ALA A 149 2.16 -17.63 17.13
CA ALA A 149 2.45 -16.33 17.74
C ALA A 149 3.33 -15.44 16.86
N MET A 150 4.35 -16.03 16.21
CA MET A 150 5.20 -15.29 15.27
C MET A 150 4.44 -14.83 14.02
N VAL A 151 3.55 -15.67 13.47
CA VAL A 151 2.67 -15.26 12.36
C VAL A 151 1.69 -14.16 12.80
N ALA A 152 1.12 -14.26 14.01
CA ALA A 152 0.22 -13.24 14.56
C ALA A 152 0.94 -11.89 14.75
N GLU A 153 2.18 -11.89 15.24
CA GLU A 153 2.98 -10.67 15.39
C GLU A 153 3.30 -10.04 14.03
N ALA A 154 3.61 -10.87 13.03
CA ALA A 154 3.80 -10.40 11.66
C ALA A 154 2.52 -9.77 11.07
N LEU A 155 1.36 -10.40 11.29
CA LEU A 155 0.07 -9.85 10.91
C LEU A 155 -0.21 -8.53 11.62
N LYS A 156 0.14 -8.40 12.91
CA LYS A 156 -0.05 -7.18 13.71
C LYS A 156 0.72 -6.02 13.09
N ILE A 157 2.01 -6.23 12.84
CA ILE A 157 2.89 -5.23 12.21
C ILE A 157 2.32 -4.83 10.85
N ARG A 158 1.86 -5.81 10.05
CA ARG A 158 1.26 -5.55 8.74
C ARG A 158 -0.03 -4.73 8.86
N LEU A 159 -0.93 -5.11 9.76
CA LEU A 159 -2.19 -4.39 9.99
C LEU A 159 -1.96 -2.97 10.46
N CYS A 160 -1.10 -2.77 11.46
CA CYS A 160 -0.76 -1.45 11.97
C CYS A 160 -0.21 -0.56 10.85
N LYS A 161 0.62 -1.13 9.98
CA LYS A 161 1.15 -0.43 8.80
C LYS A 161 0.08 -0.08 7.77
N ILE A 162 -0.84 -0.99 7.45
CA ILE A 162 -1.93 -0.74 6.48
C ILE A 162 -2.89 0.34 7.00
N LEU A 163 -3.16 0.32 8.30
CA LEU A 163 -4.18 1.14 8.95
C LEU A 163 -3.62 2.43 9.57
N GLY A 164 -2.30 2.63 9.58
CA GLY A 164 -1.65 3.78 10.20
C GLY A 164 -1.77 3.79 11.73
N LEU A 165 -1.78 2.62 12.35
CA LEU A 165 -1.83 2.45 13.81
C LEU A 165 -0.41 2.28 14.39
N ASP A 166 -0.22 2.65 15.65
CA ASP A 166 1.01 2.32 16.36
C ASP A 166 0.99 0.86 16.81
N THR A 167 2.04 0.12 16.49
CA THR A 167 2.24 -1.27 16.94
C THR A 167 2.36 -1.40 18.46
N ALA A 168 2.75 -0.34 19.16
CA ALA A 168 2.87 -0.33 20.63
C ALA A 168 1.49 -0.35 21.33
N ASP A 169 0.46 0.17 20.68
CA ASP A 169 -0.91 0.24 21.21
C ASP A 169 -1.72 -1.03 20.92
N LYS A 170 -1.13 -2.02 20.25
CA LYS A 170 -1.80 -3.21 19.77
C LYS A 170 -1.13 -4.49 20.26
N THR A 171 -1.96 -5.50 20.52
CA THR A 171 -1.51 -6.83 20.93
C THR A 171 -2.00 -7.91 19.96
N ILE A 172 -1.37 -9.09 19.99
CA ILE A 172 -1.85 -10.26 19.22
C ILE A 172 -3.16 -10.85 19.79
N HIS A 173 -3.58 -10.41 20.98
CA HIS A 173 -4.84 -10.79 21.60
C HIS A 173 -5.96 -9.81 21.27
N ASP A 174 -5.64 -8.70 20.58
CA ASP A 174 -6.64 -7.80 20.09
C ASP A 174 -7.43 -8.47 18.96
N ARG A 175 -8.73 -8.19 18.95
CA ARG A 175 -9.65 -8.73 17.95
C ARG A 175 -9.49 -8.04 16.61
N MET A 176 -9.73 -8.78 15.54
CA MET A 176 -9.58 -8.31 14.17
C MET A 176 -10.47 -7.08 13.86
N ASP A 177 -11.69 -7.06 14.36
CA ASP A 177 -12.62 -5.92 14.27
C ASP A 177 -12.06 -4.64 14.96
N SER A 178 -11.32 -4.78 16.05
CA SER A 178 -10.72 -3.66 16.79
C SER A 178 -9.55 -2.97 16.08
N PHE A 179 -8.96 -3.62 15.08
CA PHE A 179 -8.02 -2.98 14.15
C PHE A 179 -8.75 -2.20 13.06
N GLY A 180 -10.02 -2.50 12.79
CA GLY A 180 -10.77 -1.98 11.64
C GLY A 180 -10.66 -2.86 10.40
N VAL A 181 -10.43 -4.17 10.57
CA VAL A 181 -10.37 -5.11 9.46
C VAL A 181 -11.76 -5.29 8.85
N ASP A 182 -11.90 -4.83 7.60
CA ASP A 182 -13.08 -5.05 6.77
C ASP A 182 -12.86 -6.17 5.73
N SER A 183 -13.86 -6.41 4.88
CA SER A 183 -13.80 -7.42 3.83
C SER A 183 -12.64 -7.22 2.84
N LEU A 184 -12.19 -5.98 2.61
CA LEU A 184 -11.10 -5.68 1.67
C LEU A 184 -9.75 -5.96 2.32
N ILE A 185 -9.55 -5.49 3.55
CA ILE A 185 -8.32 -5.73 4.32
C ILE A 185 -8.15 -7.21 4.58
N ALA A 186 -9.21 -7.92 4.97
CA ALA A 186 -9.13 -9.36 5.19
C ALA A 186 -8.84 -10.15 3.88
N LEU A 187 -9.29 -9.67 2.71
CA LEU A 187 -8.88 -10.23 1.43
C LEU A 187 -7.38 -10.03 1.17
N GLU A 188 -6.85 -8.84 1.47
CA GLU A 188 -5.42 -8.56 1.36
C GLU A 188 -4.60 -9.48 2.28
N LEU A 189 -4.99 -9.59 3.55
CA LEU A 189 -4.34 -10.47 4.52
C LEU A 189 -4.37 -11.93 4.06
N ARG A 190 -5.51 -12.41 3.55
CA ARG A 190 -5.63 -13.78 3.01
C ARG A 190 -4.63 -14.03 1.89
N ASN A 191 -4.53 -13.09 0.95
CA ASN A 191 -3.61 -13.21 -0.18
C ASN A 191 -2.15 -13.15 0.28
N TRP A 192 -1.85 -12.31 1.26
CA TRP A 192 -0.52 -12.20 1.87
C TRP A 192 -0.12 -13.48 2.62
N LEU A 193 -1.01 -14.05 3.44
CA LEU A 193 -0.78 -15.32 4.13
C LEU A 193 -0.52 -16.48 3.15
N ALA A 194 -1.27 -16.52 2.04
CA ALA A 194 -1.04 -17.52 1.00
C ALA A 194 0.33 -17.36 0.31
N LYS A 195 0.79 -16.11 0.12
CA LYS A 195 2.05 -15.79 -0.55
C LYS A 195 3.27 -16.02 0.35
N GLU A 196 3.27 -15.42 1.54
CA GLU A 196 4.44 -15.39 2.43
C GLU A 196 4.47 -16.57 3.40
N VAL A 197 3.33 -16.93 4.00
CA VAL A 197 3.22 -18.01 5.00
C VAL A 197 2.84 -19.34 4.36
N ARG A 198 2.52 -19.36 3.06
CA ARG A 198 2.02 -20.56 2.34
C ARG A 198 0.82 -21.20 3.02
N ALA A 199 -0.09 -20.37 3.54
CA ALA A 199 -1.29 -20.81 4.26
C ALA A 199 -2.57 -20.25 3.62
N HIS A 200 -3.48 -21.14 3.22
CA HIS A 200 -4.78 -20.76 2.67
C HIS A 200 -5.83 -20.72 3.78
N LEU A 201 -6.30 -19.52 4.10
CA LEU A 201 -7.35 -19.30 5.09
C LEU A 201 -8.69 -18.98 4.42
N ALA A 202 -9.76 -19.40 5.08
CA ALA A 202 -11.12 -19.00 4.76
C ALA A 202 -11.40 -17.60 5.34
N MET A 203 -12.40 -16.91 4.77
CA MET A 203 -12.68 -15.52 5.15
C MET A 203 -13.07 -15.37 6.63
N TYR A 204 -13.82 -16.33 7.17
CA TYR A 204 -14.23 -16.33 8.58
C TYR A 204 -13.07 -16.54 9.57
N GLU A 205 -11.88 -16.96 9.09
CA GLU A 205 -10.68 -17.12 9.92
C GLU A 205 -9.89 -15.80 10.05
N ILE A 206 -10.29 -14.78 9.28
CA ILE A 206 -9.62 -13.46 9.19
C ILE A 206 -10.61 -12.33 9.42
N LEU A 207 -11.93 -12.58 9.37
CA LEU A 207 -12.96 -11.56 9.48
C LEU A 207 -13.91 -11.86 10.64
N GLY A 208 -14.27 -10.81 11.37
CA GLY A 208 -15.27 -10.84 12.43
C GLY A 208 -14.64 -10.86 13.81
N ASP A 209 -15.28 -11.60 14.70
CA ASP A 209 -14.91 -11.78 16.09
C ASP A 209 -13.85 -12.88 16.24
N VAL A 210 -12.62 -12.58 15.83
CA VAL A 210 -11.48 -13.50 15.96
C VAL A 210 -10.29 -12.72 16.52
N GLU A 211 -9.57 -13.28 17.48
CA GLU A 211 -8.31 -12.69 17.93
C GLU A 211 -7.21 -12.90 16.90
N LEU A 212 -6.30 -11.94 16.77
CA LEU A 212 -5.22 -12.02 15.79
C LEU A 212 -4.34 -13.28 15.97
N ILE A 213 -4.17 -13.74 17.21
CA ILE A 213 -3.47 -14.98 17.57
C ILE A 213 -4.17 -16.22 17.00
N ASP A 214 -5.50 -16.27 16.98
CA ASP A 214 -6.24 -17.42 16.44
C ASP A 214 -6.04 -17.54 14.93
N THR A 215 -6.04 -16.40 14.23
CA THR A 215 -5.68 -16.34 12.81
C THR A 215 -4.24 -16.80 12.59
N GLY A 216 -3.29 -16.35 13.43
CA GLY A 216 -1.89 -16.75 13.38
C GLY A 216 -1.69 -18.26 13.61
N LEU A 217 -2.33 -18.83 14.62
CA LEU A 217 -2.33 -20.28 14.91
C LEU A 217 -2.94 -21.09 13.76
N THR A 218 -4.03 -20.60 13.18
CA THR A 218 -4.69 -21.25 12.04
C THR A 218 -3.78 -21.24 10.81
N ALA A 219 -3.12 -20.11 10.55
CA ALA A 219 -2.12 -20.00 9.49
C ALA A 219 -0.93 -20.92 9.71
N ALA A 220 -0.38 -20.99 10.93
CA ALA A 220 0.71 -21.91 11.24
C ALA A 220 0.31 -23.39 11.07
N ARG A 221 -0.94 -23.73 11.41
CA ARG A 221 -1.47 -25.10 11.27
C ARG A 221 -1.65 -25.51 9.81
N LYS A 222 -2.03 -24.58 8.95
CA LYS A 222 -2.30 -24.79 7.51
C LYS A 222 -1.11 -24.51 6.60
N SER A 223 -0.04 -23.91 7.12
CA SER A 223 1.15 -23.57 6.36
C SER A 223 1.84 -24.81 5.83
N GLU A 224 2.34 -24.74 4.60
CA GLU A 224 3.24 -25.73 4.02
C GLU A 224 4.58 -25.84 4.79
N PHE A 225 4.96 -24.83 5.58
CA PHE A 225 6.18 -24.83 6.39
C PHE A 225 6.03 -25.54 7.75
N ARG A 226 4.83 -26.03 8.09
CA ARG A 226 4.56 -26.70 9.37
C ARG A 226 5.48 -27.91 9.58
N GLN A 227 6.04 -28.02 10.79
CA GLN A 227 6.84 -29.17 11.17
C GLN A 227 5.96 -30.35 11.62
N ALA A 228 6.32 -31.56 11.19
CA ALA A 228 5.59 -32.80 11.53
C ALA A 228 5.56 -33.10 13.04
N GLY A 229 6.53 -32.61 13.81
CA GLY A 229 6.64 -32.89 15.25
C GLY A 229 5.62 -32.16 16.14
N TRP A 230 4.94 -31.13 15.63
CA TRP A 230 4.10 -30.26 16.46
C TRP A 230 2.75 -30.88 16.89
N ASP A 231 2.32 -31.99 16.27
CA ASP A 231 1.06 -32.66 16.62
C ASP A 231 1.12 -33.48 17.94
N SER A 232 2.26 -33.44 18.63
CA SER A 232 2.55 -34.33 19.75
C SER A 232 2.24 -33.76 21.14
N ALA A 233 1.77 -32.52 21.25
CA ALA A 233 1.40 -31.91 22.52
C ALA A 233 -0.12 -31.96 22.71
N LYS A 234 -0.59 -33.01 23.38
CA LYS A 234 -1.90 -33.06 24.03
C LYS A 234 -1.87 -32.30 25.34
#